data_AF-A0A6B3QPT9-F1
#
_entry.id   AF-A0A6B3QPT9-F1
#
_cell.length_a   1.000
_cell.length_b   1.000
_cell.length_c   1.000
_cell.angle_alpha   90.00
_cell.angle_beta   90.00
_cell.angle_gamma   90.00
#
_symmetry.space_group_name_H-M   'P 1'
#
loop_
_entity.id
_entity.type
_entity.pdbx_description
1 polymer ?
#
loop_
_entity_poly.entity_id
_entity_poly.type
_entity_poly.pdbx_seq_one_letter_code
_entity_poly.pdbx_strand_id
1 'polypeptide(L)'
;MYDGKLPIVVTGMKQLKEHGPAGAVFRHFGRPHHQTLLEAIGNPRREAYDARKQAEYAARQREHHEALRRIAAQHRAEKEARRPVCAGCGTRFTDARWKAIEPAGWGAPRETHPHLCDDCKQRGITAERQAAQAVPEHQEHDQAVPEQKAGGTWLSRFRG
;
A
#
# COMPACT_ATOMS: atom_id res chain seq x y z
N MET A 1 -31.91 11.21 24.20
CA MET A 1 -32.25 10.40 25.38
C MET A 1 -33.11 11.23 26.32
N TYR A 2 -34.26 10.71 26.77
CA TYR A 2 -35.11 11.40 27.73
C TYR A 2 -34.41 11.46 29.08
N ASP A 3 -34.23 12.66 29.62
CA ASP A 3 -33.64 12.93 30.94
C ASP A 3 -34.61 12.55 32.08
N GLY A 4 -35.08 11.29 32.09
CA GLY A 4 -36.14 10.81 32.99
C GLY A 4 -37.55 11.37 32.73
N LYS A 5 -37.75 12.15 31.66
CA LYS A 5 -39.03 12.81 31.35
C LYS A 5 -39.89 11.94 30.42
N LEU A 6 -41.20 11.90 30.67
CA LEU A 6 -42.15 11.18 29.81
C LEU A 6 -42.39 11.95 28.49
N PRO A 7 -42.29 11.31 27.32
CA PRO A 7 -42.59 11.95 26.05
C PRO A 7 -44.09 12.25 25.92
N ILE A 8 -44.42 13.48 25.52
CA ILE A 8 -45.80 13.86 25.14
C ILE A 8 -45.92 13.72 23.62
N VAL A 9 -46.74 12.77 23.19
CA VAL A 9 -47.02 12.49 21.78
C VAL A 9 -48.48 12.80 21.49
N VAL A 10 -48.74 13.60 20.45
CA VAL A 10 -50.09 13.99 20.03
C VAL A 10 -50.38 13.53 18.61
N THR A 11 -51.64 13.23 18.32
CA THR A 11 -52.12 12.94 16.95
C THR A 11 -53.53 13.46 16.77
N GLY A 12 -53.91 13.79 15.54
CA GLY A 12 -55.27 14.21 15.21
C GLY A 12 -56.13 13.01 14.83
N MET A 13 -57.36 12.92 15.36
CA MET A 13 -58.28 11.81 15.06
C MET A 13 -58.61 11.67 13.57
N LYS A 14 -58.67 12.78 12.82
CA LYS A 14 -58.88 12.77 11.37
C LYS A 14 -57.71 12.09 10.65
N GLN A 15 -56.49 12.49 10.97
CA GLN A 15 -55.27 11.90 10.39
C GLN A 15 -55.10 10.43 10.76
N LEU A 16 -55.47 10.05 11.99
CA LEU A 16 -55.42 8.65 12.41
C LEU A 16 -56.44 7.78 11.65
N LYS A 17 -57.63 8.31 11.34
CA LYS A 17 -58.62 7.62 10.50
C LYS A 17 -58.16 7.49 9.05
N GLU A 18 -57.53 8.53 8.52
CA GLU A 18 -57.06 8.57 7.12
C GLU A 18 -55.81 7.70 6.87
N HIS A 19 -54.87 7.68 7.82
CA HIS A 19 -53.55 7.04 7.63
C HIS A 19 -53.30 5.82 8.53
N GLY A 20 -54.18 5.56 9.50
CA GLY A 20 -54.06 4.44 10.43
C GLY A 20 -52.94 4.60 11.47
N PRO A 21 -52.80 3.63 12.40
CA PRO A 21 -51.85 3.71 13.52
C PRO A 21 -50.38 3.54 13.13
N ALA A 22 -50.10 2.99 11.95
CA ALA A 22 -48.75 2.90 11.40
C ALA A 22 -48.33 4.17 10.63
N GLY A 23 -49.27 5.08 10.36
CA GLY A 23 -49.00 6.31 9.63
C GLY A 23 -48.09 7.27 10.40
N ALA A 24 -47.33 8.07 9.65
CA ALA A 24 -46.50 9.14 10.20
C ALA A 24 -47.37 10.37 10.55
N VAL A 25 -48.27 10.20 11.52
CA VAL A 25 -49.25 11.23 11.95
C VAL A 25 -49.02 11.69 13.39
N PHE A 26 -48.10 11.07 14.11
CA PHE A 26 -47.82 11.37 15.52
C PHE A 26 -46.78 12.47 15.63
N ARG A 27 -47.04 13.48 16.45
CA ARG A 27 -46.12 14.58 16.72
C ARG A 27 -45.64 14.49 18.15
N HIS A 28 -44.34 14.23 18.32
CA HIS A 28 -43.67 14.33 19.62
C HIS A 28 -43.39 15.81 19.93
N PHE A 29 -43.80 16.27 21.11
CA PHE A 29 -43.59 17.66 21.52
C PHE A 29 -42.08 17.99 21.59
N GLY A 30 -41.65 19.09 20.95
CA GLY A 30 -40.23 19.43 20.79
C GLY A 30 -39.55 18.87 19.53
N ARG A 31 -40.27 18.15 18.66
CA ARG A 31 -39.82 17.79 17.30
C ARG A 31 -40.70 18.47 16.24
N PRO A 32 -40.13 18.92 15.11
CA PRO A 32 -40.89 19.70 14.13
C PRO A 32 -41.77 18.86 13.21
N HIS A 33 -41.47 17.57 13.01
CA HIS A 33 -42.12 16.71 12.01
C HIS A 33 -43.01 15.63 12.64
N HIS A 34 -44.05 15.24 11.89
CA HIS A 34 -44.84 14.05 12.20
C HIS A 34 -43.99 12.79 11.95
N GLN A 35 -44.20 11.79 12.79
CA GLN A 35 -43.43 10.56 12.90
C GLN A 35 -44.41 9.40 13.08
N THR A 36 -43.91 8.19 12.90
CA THR A 36 -44.64 7.00 13.37
C THR A 36 -44.69 7.00 14.91
N LEU A 37 -45.65 6.28 15.49
CA LEU A 37 -45.78 6.20 16.95
C LEU A 37 -44.50 5.68 17.62
N LEU A 38 -43.85 4.68 17.03
CA LEU A 38 -42.62 4.08 17.57
C LEU A 38 -41.45 5.05 17.54
N GLU A 39 -41.32 5.86 16.50
CA GLU A 39 -40.29 6.92 16.41
C GLU A 39 -40.59 8.06 17.39
N ALA A 40 -41.85 8.45 17.53
CA ALA A 40 -42.29 9.52 18.42
C ALA A 40 -42.06 9.18 19.90
N ILE A 41 -42.33 7.94 20.32
CA ILE A 41 -42.03 7.47 21.69
C ILE A 41 -40.53 7.19 21.83
N GLY A 42 -39.91 6.61 20.81
CA GLY A 42 -38.52 6.16 20.83
C GLY A 42 -38.30 4.91 21.71
N ASN A 43 -37.08 4.39 21.70
CA ASN A 43 -36.68 3.28 22.58
C ASN A 43 -35.34 3.61 23.25
N PRO A 44 -35.35 4.22 24.44
CA PRO A 44 -34.14 4.66 25.14
C PRO A 44 -33.17 3.52 25.43
N ARG A 45 -33.70 2.32 25.71
CA ARG A 45 -32.88 1.12 25.96
C ARG A 45 -32.12 0.70 24.71
N ARG A 46 -32.78 0.76 23.55
CA ARG A 46 -32.16 0.49 22.25
C ARG A 46 -31.14 1.57 21.90
N GLU A 47 -31.48 2.84 22.04
CA GLU A 47 -30.54 3.95 21.81
C GLU A 47 -29.28 3.82 22.66
N ALA A 48 -29.43 3.52 23.96
CA ALA A 48 -28.30 3.31 24.86
C ALA A 48 -27.46 2.08 24.47
N TYR A 49 -28.11 1.01 24.00
CA TYR A 49 -27.41 -0.17 23.48
C TYR A 49 -26.61 0.17 22.22
N ASP A 50 -27.25 0.82 21.23
CA ASP A 50 -26.62 1.20 19.97
C ASP A 50 -25.44 2.17 20.23
N ALA A 51 -25.59 3.12 21.14
CA ALA A 51 -24.52 4.03 21.55
C ALA A 51 -23.32 3.28 22.17
N ARG A 52 -23.57 2.29 23.04
CA ARG A 52 -22.49 1.44 23.58
C ARG A 52 -21.81 0.64 22.47
N LYS A 53 -22.58 0.04 21.56
CA LYS A 53 -22.04 -0.70 20.40
C LYS A 53 -21.18 0.19 19.50
N GLN A 54 -21.61 1.42 19.24
CA GLN A 54 -20.84 2.39 18.47
C GLN A 54 -19.56 2.82 19.19
N ALA A 55 -19.62 3.04 20.50
CA ALA A 55 -18.44 3.38 21.31
C ALA A 55 -17.41 2.25 21.31
N GLU A 56 -17.84 1.00 21.49
CA GLU A 56 -17.00 -0.21 21.39
C GLU A 56 -16.35 -0.32 20.00
N TYR A 57 -17.13 -0.12 18.93
CA TYR A 57 -16.61 -0.17 17.57
C TYR A 57 -15.57 0.92 17.33
N ALA A 58 -15.85 2.16 17.76
CA ALA A 58 -14.92 3.28 17.64
C ALA A 58 -13.63 3.04 18.44
N ALA A 59 -13.72 2.45 19.64
CA ALA A 59 -12.54 2.07 20.43
C ALA A 59 -11.69 1.03 19.68
N ARG A 60 -12.30 -0.04 19.18
CA ARG A 60 -11.60 -1.07 18.39
C ARG A 60 -10.96 -0.51 17.12
N GLN A 61 -11.63 0.41 16.45
CA GLN A 61 -11.08 1.11 15.30
C GLN A 61 -9.83 1.90 15.69
N ARG A 62 -9.87 2.69 16.78
CA ARG A 62 -8.69 3.43 17.26
C ARG A 62 -7.52 2.51 17.58
N GLU A 63 -7.76 1.42 18.31
CA GLU A 63 -6.73 0.41 18.64
C GLU A 63 -6.12 -0.20 17.38
N HIS A 64 -6.95 -0.56 16.39
CA HIS A 64 -6.47 -1.10 15.12
C HIS A 64 -5.60 -0.10 14.35
N HIS A 65 -6.03 1.18 14.27
CA HIS A 65 -5.24 2.22 13.63
C HIS A 65 -3.91 2.47 14.37
N GLU A 66 -3.91 2.42 15.70
CA GLU A 66 -2.69 2.50 16.50
C GLU A 66 -1.75 1.32 16.27
N ALA A 67 -2.28 0.09 16.22
CA ALA A 67 -1.50 -1.09 15.90
C ALA A 67 -0.87 -0.99 14.51
N LEU A 68 -1.62 -0.58 13.50
CA LEU A 68 -1.10 -0.33 12.14
C LEU A 68 0.01 0.74 12.14
N ARG A 69 -0.17 1.83 12.88
CA ARG A 69 0.86 2.87 13.01
C ARG A 69 2.15 2.32 13.63
N ARG A 70 2.04 1.48 14.67
CA ARG A 70 3.19 0.83 15.32
C ARG A 70 3.90 -0.13 14.37
N ILE A 71 3.16 -0.99 13.67
CA ILE A 71 3.71 -1.93 12.69
C ILE A 71 4.42 -1.15 11.57
N ALA A 72 3.80 -0.09 11.04
CA ALA A 72 4.40 0.73 9.99
C ALA A 72 5.65 1.50 10.48
N ALA A 73 5.71 1.88 11.75
CA ALA A 73 6.90 2.50 12.34
C ALA A 73 8.03 1.46 12.51
N GLN A 74 7.71 0.27 13.01
CA GLN A 74 8.65 -0.84 13.14
C GLN A 74 9.23 -1.24 11.78
N HIS A 75 8.38 -1.43 10.77
CA HIS A 75 8.82 -1.77 9.42
C HIS A 75 9.71 -0.67 8.81
N ARG A 76 9.42 0.61 9.06
CA ARG A 76 10.29 1.72 8.66
C ARG A 76 11.64 1.68 9.36
N ALA A 77 11.66 1.43 10.66
CA ALA A 77 12.90 1.30 11.44
C ALA A 77 13.73 0.08 11.02
N GLU A 78 13.09 -1.07 10.79
CA GLU A 78 13.75 -2.28 10.32
C GLU A 78 14.34 -2.08 8.92
N LYS A 79 13.55 -1.48 8.01
CA LYS A 79 14.05 -1.10 6.69
C LYS A 79 15.29 -0.24 6.88
N GLU A 80 15.19 0.88 7.60
CA GLU A 80 16.28 1.83 7.86
C GLU A 80 17.55 1.17 8.44
N ALA A 81 17.39 0.25 9.39
CA ALA A 81 18.50 -0.52 9.96
C ALA A 81 19.21 -1.39 8.91
N ARG A 82 18.49 -1.85 7.88
CA ARG A 82 19.02 -2.60 6.73
C ARG A 82 19.51 -1.70 5.59
N ARG A 83 19.54 -0.37 5.76
CA ARG A 83 20.02 0.56 4.72
C ARG A 83 21.43 0.18 4.27
N PRO A 84 21.64 -0.16 3.00
CA PRO A 84 22.95 -0.55 2.49
C PRO A 84 23.95 0.61 2.53
N VAL A 85 25.23 0.24 2.58
CA VAL A 85 26.37 1.15 2.46
C VAL A 85 27.09 0.92 1.14
N CYS A 86 27.71 1.98 0.62
CA CYS A 86 28.54 1.90 -0.57
C CYS A 86 29.82 1.11 -0.29
N ALA A 87 30.09 0.06 -1.07
CA ALA A 87 31.34 -0.69 -0.99
C ALA A 87 32.57 0.14 -1.41
N GLY A 88 32.39 1.19 -2.23
CA GLY A 88 33.48 2.04 -2.70
C GLY A 88 33.89 3.16 -1.74
N CYS A 89 32.93 3.81 -1.07
CA CYS A 89 33.20 4.97 -0.20
C CYS A 89 32.64 4.85 1.23
N GLY A 90 31.98 3.75 1.58
CA GLY A 90 31.44 3.49 2.92
C GLY A 90 30.20 4.29 3.31
N THR A 91 29.76 5.24 2.47
CA THR A 91 28.60 6.09 2.77
C THR A 91 27.28 5.30 2.70
N ARG A 92 26.34 5.59 3.60
CA ARG A 92 24.99 5.02 3.54
C ARG A 92 24.28 5.51 2.28
N PHE A 93 23.52 4.61 1.65
CA PHE A 93 22.78 4.96 0.43
C PHE A 93 21.72 6.02 0.70
N THR A 94 21.50 6.89 -0.28
CA THR A 94 20.33 7.79 -0.28
C THR A 94 19.04 6.99 -0.50
N ASP A 95 17.89 7.56 -0.16
CA ASP A 95 16.59 6.92 -0.42
C ASP A 95 16.38 6.61 -1.89
N ALA A 96 16.81 7.51 -2.78
CA ALA A 96 16.72 7.34 -4.21
C ALA A 96 17.58 6.15 -4.68
N ARG A 97 18.85 6.08 -4.24
CA ARG A 97 19.75 4.98 -4.60
C ARG A 97 19.23 3.66 -4.06
N TRP A 98 18.80 3.65 -2.81
CA TRP A 98 18.28 2.45 -2.17
C TRP A 98 17.01 1.94 -2.86
N LYS A 99 16.09 2.82 -3.23
CA LYS A 99 14.92 2.45 -4.04
C LYS A 99 15.30 1.90 -5.42
N ALA A 100 16.36 2.42 -6.03
CA ALA A 100 16.83 1.97 -7.34
C ALA A 100 17.44 0.55 -7.33
N ILE A 101 18.03 0.13 -6.20
CA ILE A 101 18.58 -1.22 -6.04
C ILE A 101 17.58 -2.24 -5.50
N GLU A 102 16.44 -1.78 -4.95
CA GLU A 102 15.39 -2.70 -4.52
C GLU A 102 14.88 -3.49 -5.74
N PRO A 103 14.62 -4.80 -5.59
CA PRO A 103 14.08 -5.60 -6.68
C PRO A 103 12.76 -4.98 -7.15
N ALA A 104 12.77 -4.32 -8.30
CA ALA A 104 11.55 -3.93 -8.97
C ALA A 104 10.90 -5.20 -9.57
N GLY A 105 9.58 -5.17 -9.75
CA GLY A 105 8.80 -6.34 -10.18
C GLY A 105 9.26 -6.95 -11.51
N TRP A 106 8.61 -8.04 -11.92
CA TRP A 106 8.94 -8.78 -13.14
C TRP A 106 9.09 -7.85 -14.35
N GLY A 107 10.28 -7.84 -14.97
CA GLY A 107 10.56 -7.07 -16.19
C GLY A 107 11.22 -5.69 -15.98
N ALA A 108 11.42 -5.24 -14.74
CA ALA A 108 12.15 -4.00 -14.50
C ALA A 108 13.67 -4.17 -14.72
N PRO A 109 14.36 -3.18 -15.32
CA PRO A 109 15.81 -3.19 -15.44
C PRO A 109 16.46 -3.32 -14.07
N ARG A 110 17.32 -4.33 -13.91
CA ARG A 110 18.11 -4.50 -12.68
C ARG A 110 19.23 -3.48 -12.65
N GLU A 111 19.42 -2.85 -11.50
CA GLU A 111 20.59 -2.01 -11.26
C GLU A 111 21.85 -2.89 -11.35
N THR A 112 22.76 -2.52 -12.26
CA THR A 112 23.97 -3.29 -12.56
C THR A 112 24.99 -3.25 -11.44
N HIS A 113 25.01 -2.20 -10.62
CA HIS A 113 25.98 -2.01 -9.54
C HIS A 113 25.30 -1.81 -8.18
N PRO A 114 24.58 -2.81 -7.66
CA PRO A 114 23.73 -2.66 -6.48
C PRO A 114 24.49 -2.33 -5.19
N HIS A 115 25.81 -2.54 -5.17
CA HIS A 115 26.68 -2.30 -4.01
C HIS A 115 27.40 -0.94 -4.04
N LEU A 116 27.22 -0.14 -5.09
CA LEU A 116 27.87 1.17 -5.24
C LEU A 116 26.86 2.32 -5.18
N CYS A 117 27.28 3.46 -4.60
CA CYS A 117 26.54 4.72 -4.76
C CYS A 117 26.67 5.24 -6.20
N ASP A 118 25.82 6.20 -6.59
CA ASP A 118 25.78 6.70 -7.96
C ASP A 118 27.12 7.30 -8.40
N ASP A 119 27.81 8.05 -7.54
CA ASP A 119 29.12 8.64 -7.84
C ASP A 119 30.19 7.56 -8.05
N CYS A 120 30.27 6.57 -7.15
CA CYS A 120 31.22 5.45 -7.29
C CYS A 120 30.92 4.63 -8.55
N LYS A 121 29.64 4.43 -8.88
CA LYS A 121 29.22 3.77 -10.11
C LYS A 121 29.67 4.55 -11.35
N GLN A 122 29.41 5.86 -11.42
CA GLN A 122 29.81 6.67 -12.56
C GLN A 122 31.33 6.69 -12.73
N ARG A 123 32.09 6.83 -11.64
CA ARG A 123 33.56 6.77 -11.69
C ARG A 123 34.08 5.45 -12.24
N GLY A 124 33.49 4.32 -11.84
CA GLY A 124 33.83 3.00 -12.39
C GLY A 124 33.58 2.92 -13.90
N ILE A 125 32.38 3.31 -14.34
CA ILE A 125 32.00 3.32 -15.76
C ILE A 125 32.92 4.24 -16.58
N THR A 126 33.26 5.41 -16.06
CA THR A 126 34.18 6.34 -16.73
C THR A 126 35.59 5.76 -16.84
N ALA A 127 36.10 5.11 -15.78
CA ALA A 127 37.41 4.48 -15.79
C ALA A 127 37.50 3.32 -16.80
N GLU A 128 36.46 2.48 -16.88
CA GLU A 128 36.38 1.40 -17.87
C GLU A 128 36.37 1.95 -19.30
N ARG A 129 35.60 3.01 -19.56
CA ARG A 129 35.57 3.67 -20.87
C ARG A 129 36.92 4.27 -21.25
N GLN A 130 37.62 4.89 -20.31
CA GLN A 130 38.94 5.45 -20.54
C GLN A 130 39.98 4.35 -20.81
N ALA A 131 39.93 3.24 -20.07
CA ALA A 131 40.81 2.09 -20.31
C ALA A 131 40.57 1.48 -21.69
N ALA A 132 39.31 1.34 -22.12
CA ALA A 132 38.97 0.84 -23.46
C ALA A 132 39.47 1.76 -24.59
N GLN A 133 39.48 3.08 -24.38
CA GLN A 133 40.01 4.05 -25.35
C GLN A 133 41.55 4.11 -25.37
N ALA A 134 42.21 3.68 -24.29
CA ALA A 134 43.65 3.67 -24.16
C ALA A 134 44.32 2.38 -24.71
N VAL A 135 43.55 1.37 -25.11
CA VAL A 135 44.05 0.21 -25.85
C VAL A 135 44.27 0.62 -27.31
N PRO A 136 45.51 0.66 -27.83
CA PRO A 136 45.74 0.88 -29.26
C PRO A 136 45.16 -0.31 -30.02
N GLU A 137 44.45 -0.07 -31.12
CA GLU A 137 44.08 -1.13 -32.07
C GLU A 137 45.35 -1.84 -32.52
N HIS A 138 45.63 -3.02 -31.94
CA HIS A 138 46.60 -3.94 -32.50
C HIS A 138 45.96 -4.50 -33.77
N GLN A 139 46.29 -3.86 -34.88
CA GLN A 139 45.88 -4.22 -36.22
C GLN A 139 46.47 -5.60 -36.54
N GLU A 140 45.70 -6.67 -36.28
CA GLU A 140 46.02 -8.01 -36.75
C GLU A 140 45.83 -8.05 -38.28
N HIS A 141 46.87 -7.61 -38.99
CA HIS A 141 47.15 -8.10 -40.33
C HIS A 141 47.75 -9.49 -40.17
N ASP A 142 46.90 -10.52 -40.26
CA ASP A 142 47.37 -11.83 -40.70
C ASP A 142 46.45 -12.44 -41.75
N GLN A 143 47.11 -13.05 -42.72
CA GLN A 143 46.69 -13.26 -44.09
C GLN A 143 45.65 -14.38 -44.24
N ALA A 144 44.85 -14.27 -45.31
CA ALA A 144 44.14 -15.39 -45.92
C ALA A 144 45.13 -16.51 -46.33
N VAL A 145 44.82 -17.81 -46.31
CA VAL A 145 44.09 -18.65 -47.31
C VAL A 145 44.36 -20.15 -46.90
N PRO A 146 43.65 -21.25 -47.32
CA PRO A 146 42.23 -21.58 -47.42
C PRO A 146 41.82 -22.90 -46.69
N GLU A 147 40.50 -23.15 -46.74
CA GLU A 147 39.71 -24.40 -46.66
C GLU A 147 40.44 -25.77 -46.76
N GLN A 148 40.20 -26.69 -45.80
CA GLN A 148 40.09 -28.13 -46.06
C GLN A 148 38.95 -28.77 -45.25
N LYS A 149 38.04 -29.41 -46.00
CA LYS A 149 36.93 -30.24 -45.52
C LYS A 149 37.43 -31.60 -45.00
N ALA A 150 36.97 -31.97 -43.81
CA ALA A 150 36.61 -33.35 -43.41
C ALA A 150 35.79 -33.20 -42.12
N GLY A 151 34.47 -33.38 -42.11
CA GLY A 151 33.86 -34.70 -42.12
C GLY A 151 33.81 -35.23 -40.67
N GLY A 152 32.68 -35.08 -39.97
CA GLY A 152 32.59 -35.59 -38.60
C GLY A 152 31.34 -35.20 -37.83
N THR A 153 30.18 -35.69 -38.29
CA THR A 153 28.90 -35.77 -37.57
C THR A 153 29.05 -36.17 -36.09
N TRP A 154 28.61 -35.34 -35.15
CA TRP A 154 28.28 -35.80 -33.79
C TRP A 154 26.91 -35.26 -33.37
N LEU A 155 25.91 -36.07 -33.69
CA LEU A 155 24.53 -35.96 -33.28
C LEU A 155 24.37 -36.14 -31.76
N SER A 156 23.71 -35.18 -31.14
CA SER A 156 22.64 -35.30 -30.13
C SER A 156 22.59 -36.53 -29.22
N ARG A 157 22.58 -36.28 -27.90
CA ARG A 157 22.05 -37.23 -26.91
C ARG A 157 21.20 -36.48 -25.86
N PHE A 158 19.94 -36.21 -26.22
CA PHE A 158 18.87 -35.95 -25.26
C PHE A 158 18.34 -37.31 -24.76
N ARG A 159 18.24 -37.47 -23.45
CA ARG A 159 17.54 -38.58 -22.77
C ARG A 159 16.85 -38.01 -21.53
N GLY A 160 15.54 -38.24 -21.43
CA GLY A 160 14.76 -38.13 -20.19
C GLY A 160 13.85 -36.92 -20.15
#